data_AF-A0AAE1PT30-F1
#
_entry.id   AF-A0AAE1PT30-F1
#
_cell.length_a   1.000
_cell.length_b   1.000
_cell.length_c   1.000
_cell.angle_alpha   90.00
_cell.angle_beta   90.00
_cell.angle_gamma   90.00
#
_symmetry.space_group_name_H-M   'P 1'
#
loop_
_entity.id
_entity.type
_entity.pdbx_description
1 polymer ?
#
loop_
_entity_poly.entity_id
_entity_poly.type
_entity_poly.pdbx_seq_one_letter_code
_entity_poly.pdbx_strand_id
1 'polypeptide(L)'
;MHVLVTRWIPPLERPRFFSYVYFASTFSVSITLPLCGVFIERYGWEATFYLTSLPSLVWCLAWFTLVCDFPDHHSRISEWESTYIVSKVKERGTYMAQRKGRDQKSVPWRSLITSVPLWATIIHSLGNNWCIAFFFTQLPTYMRNVLGFSIKSNGLLSALPFVSRYVGSITWSTLVDFSTSRNYISLLVSRKLACIVSSFIPAAMLLWLAYSGCHSVLALSLMCVALFCNGAVTISTLTNHTDIAPNFSGTTFGIDQTLTSILSFIVPVVVGVLIDGQVSTSNNIVSV
;
A
#
# COMPACT_ATOMS: atom_id res chain seq x y z
N MET A 1 -6.29 13.07 -6.00
CA MET A 1 -5.48 12.34 -7.00
C MET A 1 -6.30 11.50 -7.97
N HIS A 2 -7.01 10.45 -7.53
CA HIS A 2 -7.77 9.58 -8.46
C HIS A 2 -8.72 10.33 -9.42
N VAL A 3 -9.47 11.31 -8.92
CA VAL A 3 -10.36 12.15 -9.76
C VAL A 3 -9.57 13.04 -10.72
N LEU A 4 -8.47 13.64 -10.28
CA LEU A 4 -7.61 14.47 -11.12
C LEU A 4 -6.99 13.65 -12.26
N VAL A 5 -6.52 12.43 -11.96
CA VAL A 5 -6.03 11.46 -12.95
C VAL A 5 -7.10 11.11 -13.99
N THR A 6 -8.36 10.98 -13.59
CA THR A 6 -9.44 10.72 -14.55
C THR A 6 -9.71 11.88 -15.50
N ARG A 7 -9.27 13.10 -15.17
CA ARG A 7 -9.41 14.29 -16.02
C ARG A 7 -8.17 14.57 -16.87
N TRP A 8 -6.99 14.34 -16.30
CA TRP A 8 -5.70 14.70 -16.90
C TRP A 8 -5.05 13.58 -17.70
N ILE A 9 -5.43 12.31 -17.46
CA ILE A 9 -4.73 11.17 -18.06
C ILE A 9 -5.68 10.39 -18.98
N PRO A 10 -5.26 10.14 -20.24
CA PRO A 10 -6.01 9.31 -21.18
C PRO A 10 -6.31 7.92 -20.60
N PRO A 11 -7.49 7.35 -20.85
CA PRO A 11 -7.90 6.10 -20.22
C PRO A 11 -6.98 4.88 -20.49
N LEU A 12 -6.25 4.88 -21.61
CA LEU A 12 -5.28 3.82 -21.96
C LEU A 12 -3.96 3.93 -21.16
N GLU A 13 -3.62 5.14 -20.70
CA GLU A 13 -2.35 5.42 -20.01
C GLU A 13 -2.52 5.41 -18.48
N ARG A 14 -3.76 5.52 -17.97
CA ARG A 14 -4.08 5.54 -16.53
C ARG A 14 -3.47 4.39 -15.72
N PRO A 15 -3.51 3.11 -16.17
CA PRO A 15 -2.93 2.03 -15.38
C PRO A 15 -1.45 2.23 -15.13
N ARG A 16 -0.69 2.69 -16.14
CA ARG A 16 0.75 2.99 -16.01
C ARG A 16 1.00 4.11 -15.01
N PHE A 17 0.22 5.18 -15.08
CA PHE A 17 0.33 6.28 -14.12
C PHE A 17 0.08 5.82 -12.68
N PHE A 18 -0.98 5.04 -12.45
CA PHE A 18 -1.25 4.50 -11.13
C PHE A 18 -0.10 3.62 -10.64
N SER A 19 0.43 2.73 -11.47
CA SER A 19 1.60 1.91 -11.12
C SER A 19 2.76 2.78 -10.60
N TYR A 20 3.11 3.87 -11.27
CA TYR A 20 4.18 4.77 -10.80
C TYR A 20 3.87 5.41 -9.44
N VAL A 21 2.63 5.87 -9.22
CA VAL A 21 2.21 6.46 -7.94
C VAL A 21 2.30 5.45 -6.79
N TYR A 22 1.91 4.19 -7.03
CA TYR A 22 1.97 3.14 -6.01
C TYR A 22 3.40 2.62 -5.76
N PHE A 23 4.25 2.59 -6.78
CA PHE A 23 5.68 2.32 -6.55
C PHE A 23 6.30 3.43 -5.70
N ALA A 24 5.95 4.70 -5.93
CA ALA A 24 6.43 5.82 -5.13
C ALA A 24 6.02 5.72 -3.65
N SER A 25 4.81 5.24 -3.34
CA SER A 25 4.37 5.10 -1.94
C SER A 25 5.12 3.99 -1.18
N THR A 26 5.49 2.91 -1.85
CA THR A 26 6.28 1.84 -1.23
C THR A 26 7.74 2.26 -1.09
N PHE A 27 8.27 2.96 -2.10
CA PHE A 27 9.63 3.49 -2.12
C PHE A 27 9.86 4.55 -1.02
N SER A 28 8.87 5.41 -0.75
CA SER A 28 8.99 6.46 0.25
C SER A 28 9.23 5.88 1.65
N VAL A 29 8.54 4.80 2.03
CA VAL A 29 8.72 4.11 3.31
C VAL A 29 10.14 3.54 3.42
N SER A 30 10.62 2.91 2.36
CA SER A 30 11.96 2.32 2.28
C SER A 30 13.08 3.34 2.50
N ILE A 31 12.88 4.59 2.07
CA ILE A 31 13.86 5.68 2.26
C ILE A 31 13.65 6.42 3.59
N THR A 32 12.40 6.65 3.97
CA THR A 32 12.08 7.48 5.13
C THR A 32 12.53 6.80 6.43
N LEU A 33 12.32 5.49 6.59
CA LEU A 33 12.69 4.79 7.82
C LEU A 33 14.20 4.85 8.15
N PRO A 34 15.14 4.56 7.21
CA PRO A 34 16.57 4.74 7.46
C PRO A 34 16.95 6.20 7.74
N LEU A 35 16.39 7.14 6.97
CA LEU A 35 16.69 8.56 7.14
C LEU A 35 16.27 9.06 8.52
N CYS A 36 15.06 8.71 8.96
CA CYS A 36 14.59 8.99 10.32
C CYS A 36 15.55 8.39 11.36
N GLY A 37 15.98 7.14 11.19
CA GLY A 37 16.93 6.49 12.09
C GLY A 37 18.25 7.27 12.27
N VAL A 38 18.84 7.75 11.17
CA VAL A 38 20.10 8.52 11.19
C VAL A 38 19.90 9.90 11.82
N PHE A 39 18.78 10.56 11.55
CA PHE A 39 18.48 11.90 12.09
C PHE A 39 18.19 11.87 13.58
N ILE A 40 17.47 10.85 14.08
CA ILE A 40 17.19 10.68 15.51
C ILE A 40 18.50 10.56 16.31
N GLU A 41 19.49 9.85 15.79
CA GLU A 41 20.79 9.68 16.45
C GLU A 41 21.58 10.99 16.53
N ARG A 42 21.66 11.74 15.43
CA ARG A 42 22.54 12.93 15.35
C ARG A 42 21.92 14.20 15.89
N TYR A 43 20.62 14.39 15.69
CA TYR A 43 19.92 15.66 15.92
C TYR A 43 18.70 15.51 16.82
N GLY A 44 18.45 14.31 17.36
CA GLY A 44 17.29 14.02 18.20
C GLY A 44 16.01 13.76 17.41
N TRP A 45 14.96 13.37 18.13
CA TRP A 45 13.69 12.95 17.54
C TRP A 45 12.96 14.08 16.82
N GLU A 46 13.12 15.32 17.30
CA GLU A 46 12.51 16.53 16.75
C GLU A 46 12.95 16.80 15.30
N ALA A 47 14.22 16.49 14.98
CA ALA A 47 14.79 16.67 13.65
C ALA A 47 14.07 15.86 12.55
N THR A 48 13.49 14.72 12.92
CA THR A 48 12.73 13.87 12.00
C THR A 48 11.44 14.55 11.50
N PHE A 49 10.81 15.35 12.35
CA PHE A 49 9.63 16.12 11.98
C PHE A 49 10.00 17.20 10.96
N TYR A 50 11.11 17.91 11.16
CA TYR A 50 11.59 18.89 10.18
C TYR A 50 11.99 18.24 8.85
N LEU A 51 12.67 17.09 8.90
CA LEU A 51 13.10 16.34 7.72
C LEU A 51 11.93 15.92 6.81
N THR A 52 10.81 15.50 7.40
CA THR A 52 9.64 15.00 6.64
C THR A 52 8.67 16.12 6.27
N SER A 53 8.56 17.17 7.09
CA SER A 53 7.64 18.28 6.85
C SER A 53 8.14 19.30 5.82
N LEU A 54 9.43 19.65 5.81
CA LEU A 54 9.98 20.65 4.89
C LEU A 54 9.82 20.24 3.40
N PRO A 55 10.20 19.03 2.96
CA PRO A 55 9.97 18.60 1.58
C PRO A 55 8.49 18.54 1.23
N SER A 56 7.65 18.13 2.19
CA SER A 56 6.20 18.07 2.01
C SER A 56 5.59 19.47 1.83
N LEU A 57 6.06 20.47 2.57
CA LEU A 57 5.65 21.87 2.42
C LEU A 57 6.09 22.45 1.07
N VAL A 58 7.33 22.22 0.67
CA VAL A 58 7.85 22.66 -0.63
C VAL A 58 7.03 22.03 -1.77
N TRP A 59 6.74 20.73 -1.66
CA TRP A 59 5.89 20.04 -2.64
C TRP A 59 4.46 20.55 -2.63
N CYS A 60 3.89 20.88 -1.47
CA CYS A 60 2.56 21.46 -1.36
C CYS A 60 2.47 22.83 -2.05
N LEU A 61 3.46 23.70 -1.84
CA LEU A 61 3.55 24.99 -2.53
C LEU A 61 3.71 24.80 -4.05
N ALA A 62 4.57 23.88 -4.47
CA ALA A 62 4.70 23.52 -5.88
C ALA A 62 3.37 23.04 -6.46
N TRP A 63 2.64 22.17 -5.75
CA TRP A 63 1.34 21.64 -6.17
C TRP A 63 0.31 22.76 -6.40
N PHE A 64 0.21 23.74 -5.50
CA PHE A 64 -0.70 24.88 -5.66
C PHE A 64 -0.38 25.75 -6.88
N THR A 65 0.90 25.84 -7.26
CA THR A 65 1.32 26.64 -8.42
C THR A 65 1.29 25.88 -9.75
N LEU A 66 1.39 24.55 -9.72
CA LEU A 66 1.59 23.71 -10.91
C LEU A 66 0.35 22.91 -11.31
N VAL A 67 -0.62 22.69 -10.42
CA VAL A 67 -1.75 21.79 -10.70
C VAL A 67 -3.06 22.56 -10.80
N CYS A 68 -3.76 22.38 -11.92
CA CYS A 68 -5.13 22.90 -12.11
C CYS A 68 -6.14 21.75 -12.22
N ASP A 69 -7.39 22.01 -11.80
CA ASP A 69 -8.44 21.00 -11.80
C ASP A 69 -8.90 20.55 -13.19
N PHE A 70 -8.71 21.40 -14.19
CA PHE A 70 -9.06 21.12 -15.58
C PHE A 70 -7.89 21.46 -16.52
N PRO A 71 -7.59 20.58 -17.50
CA PRO A 71 -6.58 20.86 -18.52
C PRO A 71 -6.95 22.10 -19.35
N ASP A 72 -8.25 22.35 -19.56
CA ASP A 72 -8.81 23.50 -20.28
C ASP A 72 -8.47 24.86 -19.62
N HIS A 73 -8.15 24.89 -18.32
CA HIS A 73 -7.84 26.11 -17.57
C HIS A 73 -6.35 26.28 -17.26
N HIS A 74 -5.52 25.33 -17.69
CA HIS A 74 -4.10 25.34 -17.37
C HIS A 74 -3.33 26.21 -18.37
N SER A 75 -2.81 27.36 -17.93
CA SER A 75 -2.13 28.31 -18.84
C SER A 75 -0.80 27.81 -19.41
N ARG A 76 -0.21 26.77 -18.81
CA ARG A 76 1.10 26.22 -19.21
C ARG A 76 1.03 24.93 -20.04
N ILE A 77 -0.18 24.42 -20.34
CA ILE A 77 -0.32 23.22 -21.16
C ILE A 77 -0.24 23.60 -22.64
N SER A 78 0.33 22.73 -23.47
CA SER A 78 0.33 22.93 -24.91
C SER A 78 -1.07 22.67 -25.48
N GLU A 79 -1.46 23.46 -26.49
CA GLU A 79 -2.78 23.36 -27.13
C GLU A 79 -3.01 21.99 -27.78
N TRP A 80 -1.96 21.38 -28.33
CA TRP A 80 -2.03 20.01 -28.88
C TRP A 80 -2.33 18.97 -27.80
N GLU A 81 -1.71 19.12 -26.62
CA GLU A 81 -1.82 18.15 -25.51
C GLU A 81 -3.19 18.25 -24.85
N SER A 82 -3.65 19.48 -24.61
CA SER A 82 -5.00 19.73 -24.10
C SER A 82 -6.06 19.12 -25.03
N THR A 83 -5.94 19.35 -26.34
CA THR A 83 -6.87 18.80 -27.33
C THR A 83 -6.82 17.27 -27.38
N TYR A 84 -5.63 16.67 -27.28
CA TYR A 84 -5.46 15.22 -27.21
C TYR A 84 -6.12 14.60 -25.97
N ILE A 85 -5.87 15.17 -24.78
CA ILE A 85 -6.45 14.68 -23.53
C ILE A 85 -7.98 14.80 -23.57
N VAL A 86 -8.50 15.98 -23.94
CA VAL A 86 -9.93 16.24 -23.96
C VAL A 86 -10.64 15.34 -24.98
N SER A 87 -10.08 15.14 -26.16
CA SER A 87 -10.66 14.24 -27.18
C SER A 87 -10.70 12.80 -26.70
N LYS A 88 -9.60 12.27 -26.13
CA LYS A 88 -9.52 10.88 -25.64
C LYS A 88 -10.36 10.62 -24.38
N VAL A 89 -10.53 11.62 -23.52
CA VAL A 89 -11.39 11.49 -22.33
C VAL A 89 -12.88 11.63 -22.71
N LYS A 90 -13.22 12.40 -23.76
CA LYS A 90 -14.58 12.49 -24.35
C LYS A 90 -14.99 11.21 -25.08
N GLU A 91 -14.10 10.63 -25.88
CA GLU A 91 -14.34 9.43 -26.69
C GLU A 91 -14.82 8.22 -25.85
N ARG A 92 -14.35 8.13 -24.59
CA ARG A 92 -14.74 7.06 -23.65
C ARG A 92 -15.91 7.41 -22.73
N GLY A 93 -16.62 8.52 -22.97
CA GLY A 93 -17.83 8.92 -22.24
C GLY A 93 -17.61 9.52 -20.84
N THR A 94 -16.38 9.51 -20.32
CA THR A 94 -16.06 9.98 -18.95
C THR A 94 -16.06 11.51 -18.80
N TYR A 95 -15.78 12.27 -19.86
CA TYR A 95 -15.66 13.75 -19.77
C TYR A 95 -17.01 14.46 -19.63
N MET A 96 -18.04 14.02 -20.38
CA MET A 96 -19.34 14.71 -20.43
C MET A 96 -20.24 14.40 -19.23
N ALA A 97 -20.15 13.19 -18.65
CA ALA A 97 -20.91 12.80 -17.46
C ALA A 97 -20.50 13.61 -16.22
N GLN A 98 -19.20 13.93 -16.06
CA GLN A 98 -18.71 14.71 -14.93
C GLN A 98 -18.90 16.23 -15.07
N ARG A 99 -18.90 16.77 -16.31
CA ARG A 99 -19.01 18.22 -16.56
C ARG A 99 -20.45 18.76 -16.49
N LYS A 100 -21.47 17.91 -16.72
CA LYS A 100 -22.89 18.30 -16.70
C LYS A 100 -23.65 17.94 -15.42
N GLY A 101 -23.03 17.27 -14.44
CA GLY A 101 -23.72 16.82 -13.22
C GLY A 101 -24.97 15.96 -13.50
N ARG A 102 -25.08 15.36 -14.69
CA ARG A 102 -26.26 14.63 -15.16
C ARG A 102 -25.88 13.21 -15.56
N ASP A 103 -26.61 12.28 -14.97
CA ASP A 103 -26.63 10.83 -15.14
C ASP A 103 -25.36 10.08 -14.74
N GLN A 104 -24.94 10.26 -13.50
CA GLN A 104 -24.33 9.13 -12.79
C GLN A 104 -25.45 8.11 -12.57
N LYS A 105 -25.49 7.04 -13.39
CA LYS A 105 -26.36 5.89 -13.14
C LYS A 105 -26.29 5.58 -11.65
N SER A 106 -27.43 5.55 -10.97
CA SER A 106 -27.49 5.28 -9.54
C SER A 106 -26.66 4.04 -9.23
N VAL A 107 -25.76 4.15 -8.25
CA VAL A 107 -24.91 3.02 -7.86
C VAL A 107 -25.84 1.87 -7.49
N PRO A 108 -25.72 0.69 -8.14
CA PRO A 108 -26.59 -0.44 -7.84
C PRO A 108 -26.14 -1.08 -6.53
N TRP A 109 -26.39 -0.40 -5.41
CA TRP A 109 -25.90 -0.75 -4.07
C TRP A 109 -26.17 -2.21 -3.73
N ARG A 110 -27.39 -2.70 -3.98
CA ARG A 110 -27.77 -4.09 -3.71
C ARG A 110 -26.92 -5.08 -4.51
N SER A 111 -26.72 -4.87 -5.80
CA SER A 111 -25.90 -5.76 -6.62
C SER A 111 -24.42 -5.71 -6.22
N LEU A 112 -23.95 -4.55 -5.76
CA LEU A 112 -22.57 -4.32 -5.36
C LEU A 112 -22.27 -5.02 -4.02
N ILE A 113 -23.11 -4.79 -3.01
CA ILE A 113 -22.97 -5.41 -1.67
C ILE A 113 -23.31 -6.91 -1.66
N THR A 114 -24.04 -7.44 -2.64
CA THR A 114 -24.31 -8.89 -2.73
C THR A 114 -23.26 -9.64 -3.56
N SER A 115 -22.28 -8.93 -4.17
CA SER A 115 -21.28 -9.57 -5.02
C SER A 115 -20.19 -10.29 -4.21
N VAL A 116 -20.07 -11.60 -4.43
CA VAL A 116 -19.05 -12.45 -3.78
C VAL A 116 -17.60 -12.01 -4.08
N PRO A 117 -17.24 -11.66 -5.34
CA PRO A 117 -15.87 -11.24 -5.65
C PRO A 117 -15.44 -9.96 -4.94
N LEU A 118 -16.38 -9.04 -4.68
CA LEU A 118 -16.11 -7.80 -3.96
C LEU A 118 -15.76 -8.08 -2.50
N TRP A 119 -16.57 -8.88 -1.80
CA TRP A 119 -16.29 -9.26 -0.42
C TRP A 119 -15.00 -10.07 -0.28
N ALA A 120 -14.72 -10.99 -1.22
CA ALA A 120 -13.46 -11.72 -1.23
C ALA A 120 -12.25 -10.78 -1.35
N THR A 121 -12.35 -9.74 -2.17
CA THR A 121 -11.31 -8.72 -2.30
C THR A 121 -11.19 -7.89 -1.03
N ILE A 122 -12.30 -7.48 -0.43
CA ILE A 122 -12.31 -6.70 0.82
C ILE A 122 -11.68 -7.49 1.97
N ILE A 123 -12.05 -8.75 2.16
CA ILE A 123 -11.48 -9.62 3.21
C ILE A 123 -9.96 -9.78 3.02
N HIS A 124 -9.52 -9.93 1.77
CA HIS A 124 -8.10 -10.01 1.45
C HIS A 124 -7.37 -8.69 1.75
N SER A 125 -7.92 -7.54 1.33
CA SER A 125 -7.40 -6.21 1.65
C SER A 125 -7.30 -5.98 3.16
N LEU A 126 -8.32 -6.39 3.93
CA LEU A 126 -8.35 -6.31 5.38
C LEU A 126 -7.20 -7.08 6.03
N GLY A 127 -7.02 -8.36 5.67
CA GLY A 127 -5.93 -9.19 6.19
C GLY A 127 -4.54 -8.65 5.81
N ASN A 128 -4.39 -8.17 4.58
CA ASN A 128 -3.13 -7.55 4.14
C ASN A 128 -2.83 -6.26 4.92
N ASN A 129 -3.83 -5.41 5.12
CA ASN A 129 -3.66 -4.16 5.87
C ASN A 129 -3.35 -4.43 7.35
N TRP A 130 -3.98 -5.45 7.95
CA TRP A 130 -3.63 -5.93 9.29
C TRP A 130 -2.16 -6.34 9.36
N CYS A 131 -1.70 -7.17 8.41
CA CYS A 131 -0.32 -7.62 8.34
C CYS A 131 0.66 -6.44 8.28
N ILE A 132 0.41 -5.46 7.41
CA ILE A 132 1.24 -4.26 7.28
C ILE A 132 1.27 -3.45 8.58
N ALA A 133 0.11 -3.20 9.17
CA ALA A 133 0.00 -2.44 10.42
C ALA A 133 0.74 -3.15 11.58
N PHE A 134 0.66 -4.48 11.63
CA PHE A 134 1.41 -5.30 12.59
C PHE A 134 2.93 -5.13 12.39
N PHE A 135 3.43 -5.23 11.16
CA PHE A 135 4.85 -5.00 10.88
C PHE A 135 5.28 -3.56 11.23
N PHE A 136 4.49 -2.54 10.92
CA PHE A 136 4.85 -1.16 11.27
C PHE A 136 4.96 -0.93 12.78
N THR A 137 4.09 -1.53 13.58
CA THR A 137 4.01 -1.28 15.02
C THR A 137 4.92 -2.20 15.84
N GLN A 138 5.00 -3.48 15.46
CA GLN A 138 5.69 -4.49 16.26
C GLN A 138 7.12 -4.76 15.80
N LEU A 139 7.45 -4.54 14.52
CA LEU A 139 8.80 -4.78 14.02
C LEU A 139 9.87 -3.97 14.77
N PRO A 140 9.71 -2.63 14.98
CA PRO A 140 10.73 -1.86 15.68
C PRO A 140 10.85 -2.24 17.16
N THR A 141 9.73 -2.60 17.79
CA THR A 141 9.65 -3.04 19.19
C THR A 141 10.32 -4.41 19.38
N TYR A 142 10.07 -5.35 18.46
CA TYR A 142 10.70 -6.66 18.46
C TYR A 142 12.22 -6.58 18.26
N MET A 143 12.68 -5.77 17.29
CA MET A 143 14.09 -5.54 17.04
C MET A 143 14.82 -4.92 18.24
N ARG A 144 14.14 -4.01 18.98
CA ARG A 144 14.69 -3.39 20.19
C ARG A 144 14.69 -4.33 21.39
N ASN A 145 13.53 -4.91 21.72
CA ASN A 145 13.32 -5.59 23.00
C ASN A 145 13.75 -7.06 22.98
N VAL A 146 13.58 -7.76 21.85
CA VAL A 146 13.89 -9.20 21.75
C VAL A 146 15.28 -9.40 21.16
N LEU A 147 15.62 -8.68 20.09
CA LEU A 147 16.89 -8.85 19.39
C LEU A 147 18.04 -8.01 19.97
N GLY A 148 17.75 -7.10 20.90
CA GLY A 148 18.74 -6.31 21.62
C GLY A 148 19.54 -5.33 20.75
N PHE A 149 19.07 -5.01 19.54
CA PHE A 149 19.81 -4.11 18.65
C PHE A 149 19.81 -2.67 19.16
N SER A 150 20.99 -2.05 19.16
CA SER A 150 21.13 -0.63 19.46
C SER A 150 20.27 0.23 18.51
N ILE A 151 19.81 1.38 18.99
CA ILE A 151 18.97 2.33 18.24
C ILE A 151 19.58 2.66 16.85
N LYS A 152 20.92 2.72 16.78
CA LYS A 152 21.71 2.95 15.55
C LYS A 152 21.45 1.91 14.45
N SER A 153 21.55 0.62 14.78
CA SER A 153 21.27 -0.46 13.82
C SER A 153 19.77 -0.66 13.61
N ASN A 154 18.94 -0.30 14.59
CA ASN A 154 17.51 -0.57 14.56
C ASN A 154 16.79 0.15 13.41
N GLY A 155 17.14 1.41 13.10
CA GLY A 155 16.51 2.15 12.00
C GLY A 155 16.80 1.54 10.62
N LEU A 156 18.04 1.12 10.41
CA LEU A 156 18.50 0.55 9.13
C LEU A 156 18.03 -0.90 8.96
N LEU A 157 18.05 -1.70 10.03
CA LEU A 157 17.58 -3.08 10.03
C LEU A 157 16.04 -3.17 9.93
N SER A 158 15.31 -2.27 10.59
CA SER A 158 13.84 -2.23 10.50
C SER A 158 13.35 -1.79 9.11
N ALA A 159 14.19 -1.09 8.34
CA ALA A 159 13.85 -0.72 6.97
C ALA A 159 14.01 -1.88 5.98
N LEU A 160 14.90 -2.84 6.26
CA LEU A 160 15.20 -3.95 5.35
C LEU A 160 13.95 -4.72 4.90
N PRO A 161 13.02 -5.15 5.79
CA PRO A 161 11.83 -5.86 5.34
C PRO A 161 10.91 -5.02 4.45
N PHE A 162 10.81 -3.70 4.68
CA PHE A 162 10.05 -2.81 3.81
C PHE A 162 10.74 -2.59 2.45
N VAL A 163 12.07 -2.53 2.42
CA VAL A 163 12.84 -2.55 1.16
C VAL A 163 12.61 -3.87 0.42
N SER A 164 12.62 -5.01 1.12
CA SER A 164 12.31 -6.31 0.52
C SER A 164 10.89 -6.34 -0.06
N ARG A 165 9.91 -5.72 0.60
CA ARG A 165 8.55 -5.55 0.05
C ARG A 165 8.55 -4.76 -1.26
N TYR A 166 9.32 -3.66 -1.32
CA TYR A 166 9.46 -2.84 -2.52
C TYR A 166 10.08 -3.61 -3.69
N VAL A 167 11.20 -4.30 -3.45
CA VAL A 167 11.84 -5.15 -4.47
C VAL A 167 10.88 -6.27 -4.89
N GLY A 168 10.21 -6.89 -3.92
CA GLY A 168 9.19 -7.90 -4.14
C GLY A 168 8.08 -7.41 -5.06
N SER A 169 7.50 -6.24 -4.81
CA SER A 169 6.42 -5.71 -5.65
C SER A 169 6.83 -5.51 -7.10
N ILE A 170 8.05 -5.02 -7.36
CA ILE A 170 8.59 -4.90 -8.72
C ILE A 170 8.78 -6.28 -9.36
N THR A 171 9.46 -7.19 -8.65
CA THR A 171 9.74 -8.53 -9.19
C THR A 171 8.47 -9.30 -9.53
N TRP A 172 7.50 -9.34 -8.62
CA TRP A 172 6.23 -10.03 -8.86
C TRP A 172 5.42 -9.36 -9.99
N SER A 173 5.39 -8.03 -10.04
CA SER A 173 4.66 -7.31 -11.09
C SER A 173 5.25 -7.60 -12.47
N THR A 174 6.58 -7.50 -12.61
CA THR A 174 7.26 -7.82 -13.89
C THR A 174 7.10 -9.28 -14.29
N LEU A 175 7.15 -10.22 -13.33
CA LEU A 175 6.96 -11.64 -13.58
C LEU A 175 5.54 -11.94 -14.07
N VAL A 176 4.54 -11.31 -13.47
CA VAL A 176 3.14 -11.44 -13.89
C VAL A 176 2.92 -10.82 -15.26
N ASP A 177 3.42 -9.61 -15.51
CA ASP A 177 3.30 -8.95 -16.81
C ASP A 177 3.96 -9.78 -17.92
N PHE A 178 5.16 -10.33 -17.66
CA PHE A 178 5.83 -11.24 -18.58
C PHE A 178 4.99 -12.50 -18.84
N SER A 179 4.48 -13.14 -17.77
CA SER A 179 3.70 -14.38 -17.89
C SER A 179 2.37 -14.19 -18.61
N THR A 180 1.70 -13.06 -18.38
CA THR A 180 0.43 -12.72 -19.04
C THR A 180 0.66 -12.27 -20.48
N SER A 181 1.72 -11.50 -20.78
CA SER A 181 2.03 -11.08 -22.15
C SER A 181 2.37 -12.25 -23.09
N ARG A 182 2.97 -13.32 -22.54
CA ARG A 182 3.28 -14.56 -23.26
C ARG A 182 2.14 -15.59 -23.26
N ASN A 183 0.99 -15.24 -22.70
CA ASN A 183 -0.18 -16.13 -22.55
C ASN A 183 0.11 -17.45 -21.78
N TYR A 184 1.11 -17.48 -20.89
CA TYR A 184 1.37 -18.67 -20.07
C TYR A 184 0.30 -18.87 -19.00
N ILE A 185 -0.24 -17.77 -18.45
CA ILE A 185 -1.22 -17.79 -17.36
C ILE A 185 -2.31 -16.74 -17.67
N SER A 186 -3.57 -17.12 -17.48
CA SER A 186 -4.71 -16.21 -17.58
C SER A 186 -4.65 -15.12 -16.50
N LEU A 187 -5.09 -13.90 -16.82
CA LEU A 187 -5.11 -12.77 -15.90
C LEU A 187 -5.76 -13.14 -14.55
N LEU A 188 -6.88 -13.86 -14.58
CA LEU A 188 -7.63 -14.24 -13.39
C LEU A 188 -6.85 -15.24 -12.51
N VAL A 189 -6.11 -16.17 -13.12
CA VAL A 189 -5.26 -17.13 -12.40
C VAL A 189 -4.09 -16.41 -11.76
N SER A 190 -3.46 -15.48 -12.48
CA SER A 190 -2.37 -14.66 -11.96
C SER A 190 -2.79 -13.87 -10.71
N ARG A 191 -3.95 -13.19 -10.75
CA ARG A 191 -4.48 -12.46 -9.58
C ARG A 191 -4.76 -13.38 -8.38
N LYS A 192 -5.35 -14.56 -8.62
CA LYS A 192 -5.61 -15.54 -7.55
C LYS A 192 -4.31 -16.04 -6.92
N LEU A 193 -3.31 -16.39 -7.74
CA LEU A 193 -2.01 -16.83 -7.26
C LEU A 193 -1.31 -15.73 -6.46
N ALA A 194 -1.35 -14.49 -6.94
CA ALA A 194 -0.79 -13.34 -6.23
C ALA A 194 -1.44 -13.16 -4.84
N CYS A 195 -2.77 -13.31 -4.71
CA CYS A 195 -3.44 -13.26 -3.40
C CYS A 195 -2.97 -14.38 -2.46
N ILE A 196 -2.82 -15.60 -2.97
CA ILE A 196 -2.41 -16.77 -2.17
C ILE A 196 -0.97 -16.56 -1.69
N VAL A 197 -0.06 -16.22 -2.60
CA VAL A 197 1.36 -15.97 -2.31
C VAL A 197 1.51 -14.82 -1.31
N SER A 198 0.76 -13.73 -1.48
CA SER A 198 0.88 -12.55 -0.61
C SER A 198 0.31 -12.73 0.79
N SER A 199 -0.52 -13.74 1.05
CA SER A 199 -1.17 -13.95 2.34
C SER A 199 -0.67 -15.21 3.05
N PHE A 200 -0.59 -16.35 2.37
CA PHE A 200 -0.21 -17.62 2.99
C PHE A 200 1.28 -17.69 3.33
N ILE A 201 2.15 -17.21 2.44
CA ILE A 201 3.60 -17.26 2.69
C ILE A 201 3.97 -16.36 3.88
N PRO A 202 3.52 -15.09 3.96
CA PRO A 202 3.82 -14.27 5.13
C PRO A 202 3.25 -14.85 6.43
N ALA A 203 2.06 -15.46 6.40
CA ALA A 203 1.50 -16.13 7.57
C ALA A 203 2.36 -17.33 8.02
N ALA A 204 2.80 -18.18 7.09
CA ALA A 204 3.68 -19.30 7.40
C ALA A 204 5.04 -18.84 7.94
N MET A 205 5.62 -17.78 7.37
CA MET A 205 6.88 -17.21 7.83
C MET A 205 6.75 -16.56 9.22
N LEU A 206 5.62 -15.90 9.52
CA LEU A 206 5.34 -15.34 10.85
C LEU A 206 5.13 -16.44 11.90
N LEU A 207 4.48 -17.55 11.54
CA LEU A 207 4.39 -18.72 12.42
C LEU A 207 5.77 -19.30 12.69
N TRP A 208 6.62 -19.44 11.67
CA TRP A 208 7.98 -19.92 11.86
C TRP A 208 8.82 -18.97 12.72
N LEU A 209 8.66 -17.66 12.53
CA LEU A 209 9.30 -16.64 13.35
C LEU A 209 8.93 -16.79 14.83
N ALA A 210 7.70 -17.18 15.17
CA ALA A 210 7.29 -17.42 16.56
C ALA A 210 8.07 -18.57 17.22
N TYR A 211 8.58 -19.54 16.44
CA TYR A 211 9.40 -20.65 16.92
C TYR A 211 10.92 -20.43 16.75
N SER A 212 11.33 -19.29 16.19
CA SER A 212 12.73 -19.00 15.83
C SER A 212 13.67 -18.73 17.03
N GLY A 213 13.14 -18.55 18.25
CA GLY A 213 13.94 -18.23 19.43
C GLY A 213 14.71 -16.91 19.31
N CYS A 214 15.89 -16.82 19.96
CA CYS A 214 16.72 -15.60 20.05
C CYS A 214 17.68 -15.36 18.87
N HIS A 215 17.49 -16.00 17.72
CA HIS A 215 18.40 -15.85 16.58
C HIS A 215 18.05 -14.62 15.72
N SER A 216 18.71 -13.48 15.97
CA SER A 216 18.40 -12.20 15.33
C SER A 216 18.49 -12.16 13.81
N VAL A 217 19.47 -12.85 13.23
CA VAL A 217 19.67 -12.89 11.76
C VAL A 217 18.58 -13.72 11.09
N LEU A 218 18.20 -14.85 11.70
CA LEU A 218 17.16 -15.73 11.18
C LEU A 218 15.80 -15.01 11.23
N ALA A 219 15.47 -14.39 12.35
CA ALA A 219 14.25 -13.61 12.51
C ALA A 219 14.11 -12.51 11.45
N LEU A 220 15.16 -11.71 11.25
CA LEU A 220 15.17 -10.65 10.23
C LEU A 220 15.02 -11.22 8.81
N SER A 221 15.70 -12.33 8.50
CA SER A 221 15.61 -12.96 7.18
C SER A 221 14.19 -13.46 6.88
N LEU A 222 13.52 -14.07 7.87
CA LEU A 222 12.13 -14.51 7.74
C LEU A 222 11.18 -13.34 7.51
N MET A 223 11.38 -12.22 8.21
CA MET A 223 10.59 -11.00 8.03
C MET A 223 10.79 -10.39 6.64
N CYS A 224 12.03 -10.38 6.14
CA CYS A 224 12.33 -9.91 4.78
C CYS A 224 11.66 -10.79 3.72
N VAL A 225 11.73 -12.12 3.85
CA VAL A 225 11.07 -13.06 2.93
C VAL A 225 9.55 -12.91 3.01
N ALA A 226 8.99 -12.78 4.21
CA ALA A 226 7.55 -12.54 4.40
C ALA A 226 7.10 -11.28 3.66
N LEU A 227 7.78 -10.15 3.88
CA LEU A 227 7.40 -8.90 3.25
C LEU A 227 7.71 -8.85 1.74
N PHE A 228 8.74 -9.56 1.27
CA PHE A 228 9.02 -9.76 -0.15
C PHE A 228 7.87 -10.48 -0.86
N CYS A 229 7.38 -11.60 -0.29
CA CYS A 229 6.24 -12.33 -0.84
C CYS A 229 4.94 -11.53 -0.72
N ASN A 230 4.76 -10.76 0.36
CA ASN A 230 3.62 -9.87 0.50
C ASN A 230 3.58 -8.76 -0.57
N GLY A 231 4.73 -8.37 -1.15
CA GLY A 231 4.83 -7.42 -2.25
C GLY A 231 3.95 -7.77 -3.47
N ALA A 232 3.63 -9.05 -3.68
CA ALA A 232 2.72 -9.51 -4.74
C ALA A 232 1.28 -8.94 -4.61
N VAL A 233 0.89 -8.42 -3.43
CA VAL A 233 -0.44 -7.85 -3.20
C VAL A 233 -0.79 -6.66 -4.10
N THR A 234 0.24 -5.94 -4.60
CA THR A 234 0.10 -4.83 -5.56
C THR A 234 -0.60 -5.25 -6.85
N ILE A 235 -0.43 -6.51 -7.23
CA ILE A 235 -1.05 -7.15 -8.39
C ILE A 235 -2.50 -7.48 -8.09
N SER A 236 -2.88 -7.79 -6.86
CA SER A 236 -4.23 -8.24 -6.55
C SER A 236 -5.16 -7.09 -6.16
N THR A 237 -4.86 -6.41 -5.05
CA THR A 237 -5.81 -5.48 -4.43
C THR A 237 -6.16 -4.30 -5.32
N LEU A 238 -5.20 -3.74 -6.05
CA LEU A 238 -5.43 -2.51 -6.81
C LEU A 238 -6.27 -2.70 -8.07
N THR A 239 -5.95 -3.72 -8.86
CA THR A 239 -6.58 -3.95 -10.16
C THR A 239 -7.88 -4.73 -10.03
N ASN A 240 -8.07 -5.52 -8.97
CA ASN A 240 -9.30 -6.28 -8.79
C ASN A 240 -10.52 -5.35 -8.68
N HIS A 241 -10.42 -4.19 -8.03
CA HIS A 241 -11.54 -3.24 -7.96
C HIS A 241 -11.89 -2.63 -9.33
N THR A 242 -10.90 -2.39 -10.18
CA THR A 242 -11.13 -1.90 -11.56
C THR A 242 -11.69 -2.97 -12.48
N ASP A 243 -11.31 -4.24 -12.26
CA ASP A 243 -11.75 -5.38 -13.05
C ASP A 243 -13.18 -5.82 -12.67
N ILE A 244 -13.53 -5.78 -11.37
CA ILE A 244 -14.86 -6.17 -10.87
C ILE A 244 -15.92 -5.11 -11.19
N ALA A 245 -15.59 -3.82 -11.05
CA ALA A 245 -16.56 -2.73 -11.21
C ALA A 245 -15.94 -1.53 -11.95
N PRO A 246 -15.71 -1.60 -13.28
CA PRO A 246 -15.00 -0.55 -14.01
C PRO A 246 -15.65 0.84 -13.88
N ASN A 247 -16.98 0.90 -13.89
CA ASN A 247 -17.74 2.16 -13.78
C ASN A 247 -17.84 2.71 -12.34
N PHE A 248 -17.66 1.85 -11.33
CA PHE A 248 -17.83 2.20 -9.91
C PHE A 248 -16.56 1.91 -9.07
N SER A 249 -15.41 1.75 -9.73
CA SER A 249 -14.14 1.33 -9.13
C SER A 249 -13.67 2.28 -8.02
N GLY A 250 -13.92 3.58 -8.15
CA GLY A 250 -13.62 4.56 -7.11
C GLY A 250 -14.50 4.39 -5.86
N THR A 251 -15.78 4.04 -6.04
CA THR A 251 -16.71 3.82 -4.92
C THR A 251 -16.40 2.51 -4.21
N THR A 252 -16.13 1.42 -4.95
CA THR A 252 -15.76 0.12 -4.37
C THR A 252 -14.42 0.18 -3.63
N PHE A 253 -13.42 0.86 -4.20
CA PHE A 253 -12.14 1.09 -3.55
C PHE A 253 -12.28 1.99 -2.31
N GLY A 254 -13.15 3.00 -2.35
CA GLY A 254 -13.45 3.84 -1.19
C GLY A 254 -14.04 3.03 -0.02
N ILE A 255 -15.03 2.16 -0.30
CA ILE A 255 -15.62 1.28 0.71
C ILE A 255 -14.55 0.34 1.29
N ASP A 256 -13.74 -0.28 0.43
CA ASP A 256 -12.63 -1.14 0.86
C ASP A 256 -11.70 -0.39 1.81
N GLN A 257 -11.23 0.80 1.40
CA GLN A 257 -10.30 1.61 2.19
C GLN A 257 -10.88 2.10 3.52
N THR A 258 -12.19 2.36 3.60
CA THR A 258 -12.83 2.72 4.87
C THR A 258 -12.85 1.55 5.84
N LEU A 259 -13.18 0.34 5.37
CA LEU A 259 -13.19 -0.85 6.21
C LEU A 259 -11.77 -1.23 6.67
N THR A 260 -10.80 -1.15 5.76
CA THR A 260 -9.39 -1.45 6.10
C THR A 260 -8.84 -0.46 7.11
N SER A 261 -9.19 0.82 7.01
CA SER A 261 -8.76 1.86 7.95
C SER A 261 -9.34 1.65 9.36
N ILE A 262 -10.62 1.29 9.45
CA ILE A 262 -11.26 0.94 10.73
C ILE A 262 -10.53 -0.25 11.37
N LEU A 263 -10.22 -1.27 10.59
CA LEU A 263 -9.52 -2.45 11.09
C LEU A 263 -8.10 -2.11 11.55
N SER A 264 -7.37 -1.27 10.80
CA SER A 264 -6.03 -0.81 11.19
C SER A 264 -5.98 -0.13 12.55
N PHE A 265 -7.03 0.59 12.93
CA PHE A 265 -7.12 1.22 14.24
C PHE A 265 -7.26 0.20 15.38
N ILE A 266 -7.89 -0.94 15.11
CA ILE A 266 -8.13 -2.02 16.10
C ILE A 266 -6.84 -2.82 16.36
N VAL A 267 -5.95 -2.96 15.36
CA VAL A 267 -4.75 -3.83 15.47
C VAL A 267 -3.88 -3.50 16.69
N PRO A 268 -3.44 -2.25 16.93
CA PRO A 268 -2.58 -1.96 18.06
C PRO A 268 -3.27 -2.21 19.41
N VAL A 269 -4.59 -1.99 19.49
CA VAL A 269 -5.37 -2.23 20.70
C VAL A 269 -5.41 -3.72 21.03
N VAL A 270 -5.71 -4.56 20.04
CA VAL A 270 -5.73 -6.03 20.22
C VAL A 270 -4.36 -6.54 20.60
N VAL A 271 -3.30 -6.07 19.93
CA VAL A 271 -1.94 -6.48 20.25
C VAL A 271 -1.54 -6.03 21.66
N GLY A 272 -1.93 -4.81 22.09
CA GLY A 272 -1.69 -4.33 23.45
C GLY A 272 -2.34 -5.23 24.51
N VAL A 273 -3.62 -5.56 24.36
CA VAL A 273 -4.35 -6.45 25.30
C VAL A 273 -3.71 -7.84 25.37
N LEU A 274 -3.27 -8.40 24.24
CA LEU A 274 -2.62 -9.71 24.19
C LEU A 274 -1.27 -9.71 24.92
N ILE A 275 -0.50 -8.62 24.82
CA ILE A 275 0.81 -8.50 25.47
C ILE A 275 0.66 -8.24 26.98
N ASP A 276 -0.25 -7.36 27.40
CA ASP A 276 -0.47 -7.03 28.82
C ASP A 276 -0.89 -8.26 29.65
N GLY A 277 -1.67 -9.17 29.05
CA GLY A 277 -2.02 -10.45 29.66
C GLY A 277 -0.82 -11.39 29.90
N GLN A 278 0.24 -11.28 29.10
CA GLN A 278 1.45 -12.11 29.22
C GLN A 278 2.53 -11.49 30.12
N VAL A 279 2.65 -10.16 30.18
CA VAL A 279 3.57 -9.49 31.11
C VAL A 279 3.20 -9.83 32.57
N SER A 280 1.91 -9.90 32.88
CA SER A 280 1.41 -10.27 34.21
C SER A 280 1.71 -11.73 34.59
N THR A 281 1.83 -12.64 33.61
CA THR A 281 2.20 -14.04 33.87
C THR A 281 3.72 -14.26 33.92
N SER A 282 4.52 -13.48 33.17
CA SER A 282 5.98 -13.60 33.22
C SER A 282 6.59 -13.13 34.55
N ASN A 283 6.00 -12.11 35.19
CA ASN A 283 6.45 -11.64 36.51
C ASN A 283 6.18 -12.66 37.64
N ASN A 284 5.29 -13.63 37.43
CA ASN A 284 5.02 -14.70 38.39
C ASN A 284 5.88 -15.96 38.17
N ILE A 285 6.59 -16.06 37.04
CA ILE A 285 7.45 -17.22 36.72
C ILE A 285 8.92 -16.94 37.09
N VAL A 286 9.32 -15.68 37.26
CA VAL A 286 10.68 -15.29 37.69
C VAL A 286 10.80 -15.21 39.22
N SER A 287 9.72 -15.47 39.97
CA SER A 287 9.68 -15.39 41.44
C SER A 287 9.46 -16.75 42.13
N VAL A 288 10.05 -17.82 41.61
CA VAL A 288 10.19 -19.10 42.33
C VAL A 288 11.59 -19.65 42.11
#